data_AF-H2YQ25-F1
#
_entry.id   AF-H2YQ25-F1
#
_cell.length_a   1.000
_cell.length_b   1.000
_cell.length_c   1.000
_cell.angle_alpha   90.00
_cell.angle_beta   90.00
_cell.angle_gamma   90.00
#
_symmetry.space_group_name_H-M   'P 1'
#
loop_
_entity.id
_entity.type
_entity.pdbx_description
1 polymer ?
#
loop_
_entity_poly.entity_id
_entity_poly.type
_entity_poly.pdbx_seq_one_letter_code
_entity_poly.pdbx_strand_id
1 'polypeptide(L)'
;MMCNRNFRHSLMRAETEKQFKEALIVQSAKYKRQVTESLSEDADRGGGEEFESYTFKQMGRGIYVFRQIPLEQFNYIPGKEIFALAPFNTLPPLAHVGAMGLGLCLSCLFFVDQNVSAALVNSPQNKLVKGPAYHWDLMLVGIINTFLSIFNLPWVHAALPHSPMHVKALADVEQHVTNVGTVHDEIVNVRETRLTGILSHVLIGLSLLFVNVLQYVPIPVLQGLFLYLGLSSFSGNQLFDRMMLIFTEGSSYPPNHYVRKVPQRTLHMFTLCQVAQLGVVAIFGFVDLYYLKMIFPVVILLLLPIRHKIMPKIIEKKYLAVLDS
;
A
#
# COMPACT_ATOMS: atom_id res chain seq x y z
N MET A 1 34.28 -7.15 -4.84
CA MET A 1 34.96 -6.03 -5.53
C MET A 1 36.09 -5.52 -4.65
N MET A 2 37.31 -6.08 -4.79
CA MET A 2 38.49 -5.51 -4.14
C MET A 2 38.84 -4.21 -4.87
N CYS A 3 38.53 -3.06 -4.28
CA CYS A 3 38.95 -1.76 -4.81
C CYS A 3 40.49 -1.71 -4.78
N ASN A 4 41.11 -1.82 -5.96
CA ASN A 4 42.56 -1.87 -6.11
C ASN A 4 43.18 -0.61 -5.47
N ARG A 5 43.98 -0.81 -4.42
CA ARG A 5 44.58 0.25 -3.61
C ARG A 5 45.37 1.27 -4.45
N ASN A 6 45.89 0.84 -5.61
CA ASN A 6 46.62 1.69 -6.55
C ASN A 6 45.72 2.69 -7.31
N PHE A 7 44.45 2.35 -7.56
CA PHE A 7 43.49 3.23 -8.23
C PHE A 7 43.11 4.41 -7.33
N ARG A 8 42.84 4.11 -6.05
CA ARG A 8 42.53 5.12 -5.03
C ARG A 8 43.69 6.11 -4.84
N HIS A 9 44.94 5.61 -4.92
CA HIS A 9 46.13 6.46 -4.83
C HIS A 9 46.35 7.35 -6.07
N SER A 10 45.91 6.90 -7.26
CA SER A 10 46.00 7.68 -8.49
C SER A 10 44.93 8.77 -8.56
N LEU A 11 43.72 8.49 -8.04
CA LEU A 11 42.63 9.46 -7.91
C LEU A 11 42.98 10.62 -6.97
N MET A 12 43.63 10.32 -5.84
CA MET A 12 44.02 11.32 -4.83
C MET A 12 45.18 12.24 -5.27
N ARG A 13 45.86 11.91 -6.38
CA ARG A 13 47.01 12.65 -6.91
C ARG A 13 46.68 13.49 -8.15
N ALA A 14 45.44 13.43 -8.63
CA ALA A 14 44.99 14.19 -9.80
C ALA A 14 44.67 15.62 -9.38
N GLU A 15 45.55 16.57 -9.73
CA GLU A 15 45.37 18.00 -9.41
C GLU A 15 44.51 18.72 -10.46
N THR A 16 44.23 18.09 -11.60
CA THR A 16 43.43 18.67 -12.69
C THR A 16 42.33 17.72 -13.19
N GLU A 17 41.19 18.28 -13.60
CA GLU A 17 40.01 17.52 -14.08
C GLU A 17 40.35 16.62 -15.28
N LYS A 18 41.29 17.05 -16.13
CA LYS A 18 41.73 16.28 -17.30
C LYS A 18 42.44 14.99 -16.91
N GLN A 19 43.31 15.04 -15.90
CA GLN A 19 44.00 13.86 -15.38
C GLN A 19 43.05 12.90 -14.66
N PHE A 20 42.03 13.43 -13.98
CA PHE A 20 40.98 12.63 -13.37
C PHE A 20 40.16 11.84 -14.41
N LYS A 21 39.79 12.51 -15.51
CA LYS A 21 39.06 11.88 -16.62
C LYS A 21 39.89 10.81 -17.32
N GLU A 22 41.18 11.05 -17.56
CA GLU A 22 42.08 10.05 -18.15
C GLU A 22 42.23 8.81 -17.25
N ALA A 23 42.41 9.00 -15.94
CA ALA A 23 42.49 7.89 -14.98
C ALA A 23 41.21 7.03 -14.95
N LEU A 24 40.04 7.66 -15.09
CA LEU A 24 38.74 6.97 -15.19
C LEU A 24 38.60 6.18 -16.50
N ILE A 25 39.02 6.75 -17.63
CA ILE A 25 38.95 6.09 -18.95
C ILE A 25 39.86 4.85 -18.96
N VAL A 26 41.07 4.98 -18.43
CA VAL A 26 42.03 3.86 -18.34
C VAL A 26 41.45 2.73 -17.48
N GLN A 27 40.78 3.05 -16.37
CA GLN A 27 40.17 2.05 -15.50
C GLN A 27 38.95 1.38 -16.15
N SER A 28 38.10 2.16 -16.84
CA SER A 28 36.98 1.66 -17.63
C SER A 28 37.44 0.68 -18.72
N ALA A 29 38.50 1.02 -19.45
CA ALA A 29 39.08 0.15 -20.48
C ALA A 29 39.64 -1.15 -19.89
N LYS A 30 40.29 -1.07 -18.72
CA LYS A 30 40.87 -2.24 -18.03
C LYS A 30 39.78 -3.19 -17.51
N TYR A 31 38.69 -2.64 -16.96
CA TYR A 31 37.53 -3.40 -16.53
C TYR A 31 36.82 -4.06 -17.73
N LYS A 32 36.63 -3.32 -18.82
CA LYS A 32 36.01 -3.84 -20.06
C LYS A 32 36.82 -4.99 -20.65
N ARG A 33 38.15 -4.93 -20.62
CA ARG A 33 39.03 -6.05 -21.04
C ARG A 33 38.90 -7.27 -20.14
N GLN A 34 38.94 -7.11 -18.81
CA GLN A 34 38.74 -8.23 -17.88
C GLN A 34 37.37 -8.90 -18.06
N VAL A 35 36.32 -8.12 -18.31
CA VAL A 35 34.97 -8.65 -18.57
C VAL A 35 34.89 -9.37 -19.92
N THR A 36 35.63 -8.89 -20.94
CA THR A 36 35.66 -9.53 -22.26
C THR A 36 36.44 -10.84 -22.22
N GLU A 37 37.54 -10.91 -21.46
CA GLU A 37 38.31 -12.15 -21.24
C GLU A 37 37.49 -13.19 -20.46
N SER A 38 36.74 -12.79 -19.43
CA SER A 38 35.84 -13.72 -18.71
C SER A 38 34.67 -14.21 -19.57
N LEU A 39 34.15 -13.37 -20.47
CA LEU A 39 33.09 -13.76 -21.40
C LEU A 39 33.58 -14.72 -22.50
N SER A 40 34.86 -14.64 -22.90
CA SER A 40 35.45 -15.59 -23.83
C SER A 40 35.75 -16.95 -23.19
N GLU A 41 36.09 -16.99 -21.89
CA GLU A 41 36.28 -18.26 -21.17
C GLU A 41 34.96 -19.01 -20.91
N ASP A 42 33.84 -18.29 -20.76
CA ASP A 42 32.51 -18.90 -20.57
C ASP A 42 31.87 -19.37 -21.90
N ALA A 43 32.29 -18.83 -23.05
CA ALA A 43 31.74 -19.21 -24.36
C ALA A 43 32.25 -20.58 -24.88
N ASP A 44 33.33 -21.12 -24.31
CA ASP A 44 33.93 -22.39 -24.73
C ASP A 44 33.39 -23.60 -23.94
N ARG A 45 32.42 -23.38 -23.03
CA ARG A 45 31.78 -24.44 -22.21
C ARG A 45 30.25 -24.36 -22.27
N GLY A 46 29.66 -25.01 -23.27
CA GLY A 46 28.25 -25.43 -23.21
C GLY A 46 27.42 -24.98 -24.40
N GLY A 47 27.38 -25.81 -25.43
CA GLY A 47 26.40 -25.73 -26.49
C GLY A 47 25.07 -26.38 -26.08
N GLY A 48 23.97 -25.69 -26.40
CA GLY A 48 22.63 -26.27 -26.45
C GLY A 48 21.64 -25.70 -25.44
N GLU A 49 21.16 -24.47 -25.65
CA GLU A 49 19.84 -23.97 -25.19
C GLU A 49 19.56 -22.55 -25.74
N GLU A 50 19.89 -22.31 -27.01
CA GLU A 50 19.93 -20.95 -27.56
C GLU A 50 18.59 -20.38 -28.04
N PHE A 51 17.45 -21.08 -27.92
CA PHE A 51 16.19 -20.55 -28.48
C PHE A 51 15.25 -19.88 -27.45
N GLU A 52 15.37 -20.19 -26.16
CA GLU A 52 14.50 -19.61 -25.12
C GLU A 52 15.08 -18.34 -24.47
N SER A 53 16.40 -18.16 -24.58
CA SER A 53 17.12 -17.05 -23.94
C SER A 53 16.91 -15.70 -24.65
N TYR A 54 16.77 -15.67 -25.97
CA TYR A 54 16.75 -14.40 -26.73
C TYR A 54 15.43 -13.61 -26.56
N THR A 55 14.29 -14.30 -26.42
CA THR A 55 13.00 -13.65 -26.16
C THR A 55 12.92 -13.11 -24.72
N PHE A 56 13.55 -13.79 -23.75
CA PHE A 56 13.66 -13.33 -22.37
C PHE A 56 14.66 -12.17 -22.20
N LYS A 57 15.73 -12.12 -23.03
CA LYS A 57 16.74 -11.06 -23.00
C LYS A 57 16.22 -9.68 -23.40
N GLN A 58 15.19 -9.61 -24.25
CA GLN A 58 14.54 -8.33 -24.61
C GLN A 58 13.60 -7.81 -23.53
N MET A 59 12.92 -8.70 -22.79
CA MET A 59 11.98 -8.32 -21.73
C MET A 59 12.70 -7.92 -20.43
N GLY A 60 13.96 -8.34 -20.25
CA GLY A 60 14.71 -8.26 -18.99
C GLY A 60 15.71 -7.11 -18.82
N ARG A 61 15.56 -5.95 -19.47
CA ARG A 61 16.51 -4.82 -19.23
C ARG A 61 16.52 -4.33 -17.77
N GLY A 62 15.40 -4.43 -17.05
CA GLY A 62 15.34 -4.14 -15.62
C GLY A 62 16.03 -5.18 -14.72
N ILE A 63 16.10 -6.44 -15.18
CA ILE A 63 16.71 -7.55 -14.42
C ILE A 63 18.24 -7.37 -14.31
N TYR A 64 18.88 -6.78 -15.32
CA TYR A 64 20.31 -6.48 -15.28
C TYR A 64 20.70 -5.45 -14.20
N VAL A 65 19.80 -4.51 -13.86
CA VAL A 65 20.04 -3.49 -12.83
C VAL A 65 19.91 -4.09 -11.42
N PHE A 66 19.11 -5.15 -11.26
CA PHE A 66 18.74 -5.75 -9.98
C PHE A 66 19.35 -7.14 -9.71
N ARG A 67 20.31 -7.59 -10.53
CA ARG A 67 20.94 -8.93 -10.43
C ARG A 67 21.62 -9.21 -9.09
N GLN A 68 21.97 -8.17 -8.33
CA GLN A 68 22.65 -8.31 -7.03
C GLN A 68 21.70 -8.55 -5.85
N ILE A 69 20.38 -8.48 -6.06
CA ILE A 69 19.40 -8.69 -4.98
C ILE A 69 19.19 -10.21 -4.82
N PRO A 70 19.36 -10.77 -3.61
CA PRO A 70 19.03 -12.17 -3.36
C PRO A 70 17.53 -12.38 -3.57
N LEU A 71 17.19 -13.32 -4.47
CA LEU A 71 15.82 -13.76 -4.67
C LEU A 71 15.52 -14.84 -3.61
N GLU A 72 14.44 -14.67 -2.85
CA GLU A 72 13.97 -15.73 -1.94
C GLU A 72 13.40 -16.88 -2.75
N GLN A 73 13.93 -18.09 -2.55
CA GLN A 73 13.45 -19.29 -3.20
C GLN A 73 12.23 -19.83 -2.47
N PHE A 74 11.20 -20.21 -3.22
CA PHE A 74 10.02 -20.84 -2.64
C PHE A 74 10.37 -22.25 -2.15
N ASN A 75 10.39 -22.43 -0.82
CA ASN A 75 10.60 -23.73 -0.19
C ASN A 75 9.24 -24.42 0.03
N TYR A 76 8.91 -25.37 -0.84
CA TYR A 76 7.78 -26.26 -0.61
C TYR A 76 8.12 -27.23 0.53
N ILE A 77 7.34 -27.19 1.61
CA ILE A 77 7.45 -28.15 2.72
C ILE A 77 6.47 -29.29 2.46
N PRO A 78 6.92 -30.44 1.92
CA PRO A 78 6.04 -31.59 1.69
C PRO A 78 5.54 -32.14 3.03
N GLY A 79 4.24 -32.42 3.13
CA GLY A 79 3.64 -33.14 4.26
C GLY A 79 2.81 -32.32 5.24
N LYS A 80 2.63 -31.01 5.03
CA LYS A 80 1.61 -30.24 5.77
C LYS A 80 0.30 -30.27 4.98
N GLU A 81 -0.68 -31.05 5.45
CA GLU A 81 -2.01 -31.03 4.86
C GLU A 81 -2.60 -29.62 4.97
N ILE A 82 -2.97 -29.03 3.83
CA ILE A 82 -3.49 -27.66 3.72
C ILE A 82 -4.84 -27.54 4.44
N PHE A 83 -5.57 -28.65 4.54
CA PHE A 83 -6.89 -28.76 5.17
C PHE A 83 -6.80 -29.58 6.46
N ALA A 84 -6.02 -29.11 7.45
CA ALA A 84 -6.05 -29.70 8.77
C ALA A 84 -7.24 -29.14 9.57
N LEU A 85 -8.07 -30.01 10.16
CA LEU A 85 -9.13 -29.61 11.08
C LEU A 85 -8.55 -29.04 12.39
N ALA A 86 -9.15 -27.98 12.92
CA ALA A 86 -8.74 -27.40 14.19
C ALA A 86 -8.89 -28.41 15.35
N PRO A 87 -7.84 -28.67 16.13
CA PRO A 87 -7.92 -29.59 17.27
C PRO A 87 -8.66 -28.90 18.45
N PHE A 88 -9.98 -29.08 18.51
CA PHE A 88 -10.82 -28.51 19.58
C PHE A 88 -10.66 -29.21 20.94
N ASN A 89 -10.16 -30.44 20.96
CA ASN A 89 -10.18 -31.31 22.14
C ASN A 89 -8.97 -31.17 23.09
N THR A 90 -7.97 -30.35 22.73
CA THR A 90 -6.70 -30.27 23.48
C THR A 90 -6.64 -29.14 24.50
N LEU A 91 -7.62 -28.21 24.52
CA LEU A 91 -7.58 -27.01 25.36
C LEU A 91 -8.43 -27.12 26.63
N PRO A 92 -8.03 -26.47 27.74
CA PRO A 92 -8.84 -26.43 28.96
C PRO A 92 -10.11 -25.58 28.76
N PRO A 93 -11.23 -25.86 29.45
CA PRO A 93 -12.48 -25.09 29.33
C PRO A 93 -12.31 -23.58 29.56
N LEU A 94 -11.40 -23.18 30.46
CA LEU A 94 -11.10 -21.77 30.73
C LEU A 94 -10.50 -21.06 29.51
N ALA A 95 -9.70 -21.75 28.69
CA ALA A 95 -9.13 -21.18 27.48
C ALA A 95 -10.22 -20.90 26.42
N HIS A 96 -11.29 -21.68 26.39
CA HIS A 96 -12.43 -21.44 25.49
C HIS A 96 -13.14 -20.14 25.84
N VAL A 97 -13.38 -19.88 27.13
CA VAL A 97 -13.99 -18.63 27.59
C VAL A 97 -13.09 -17.42 27.28
N GLY A 98 -11.77 -17.56 27.49
CA GLY A 98 -10.80 -16.54 27.09
C GLY A 98 -10.83 -16.27 25.58
N ALA A 99 -10.86 -17.33 24.76
CA ALA A 99 -10.94 -17.23 23.30
C ALA A 99 -12.24 -16.58 22.83
N MET A 100 -13.37 -16.80 23.50
CA MET A 100 -14.63 -16.10 23.20
C MET A 100 -14.49 -14.58 23.43
N GLY A 101 -13.84 -14.17 24.51
CA GLY A 101 -13.57 -12.75 24.79
C GLY A 101 -12.67 -12.11 23.72
N LEU A 102 -11.57 -12.78 23.36
CA LEU A 102 -10.67 -12.32 22.29
C LEU A 102 -11.37 -12.29 20.92
N GLY A 103 -12.21 -13.30 20.63
CA GLY A 103 -13.02 -13.37 19.43
C GLY A 103 -14.03 -12.24 19.31
N LEU A 104 -14.62 -11.79 20.42
CA LEU A 104 -15.50 -10.62 20.45
C LEU A 104 -14.74 -9.33 20.07
N CYS A 105 -13.55 -9.12 20.66
CA CYS A 105 -12.71 -7.97 20.31
C CYS A 105 -12.30 -7.97 18.83
N LEU A 106 -11.95 -9.15 18.31
CA LEU A 106 -11.56 -9.33 16.90
C LEU A 106 -12.75 -9.13 15.95
N SER A 107 -13.95 -9.56 16.34
CA SER A 107 -15.18 -9.28 15.60
C SER A 107 -15.46 -7.77 15.50
N CYS A 108 -15.25 -7.02 16.58
CA CYS A 108 -15.35 -5.55 16.55
C CYS A 108 -14.32 -4.91 15.60
N LEU A 109 -13.08 -5.43 15.53
CA LEU A 109 -12.08 -4.97 14.56
C LEU A 109 -12.58 -5.16 13.13
N PHE A 110 -13.07 -6.36 12.81
CA PHE A 110 -13.56 -6.68 11.47
C PHE A 110 -14.77 -5.83 11.10
N PHE A 111 -15.65 -5.57 12.06
CA PHE A 111 -16.79 -4.67 11.86
C PHE A 111 -16.34 -3.25 11.50
N VAL A 112 -15.38 -2.69 12.24
CA VAL A 112 -14.87 -1.33 11.95
C VAL A 112 -14.16 -1.29 10.60
N ASP A 113 -13.26 -2.23 10.33
CA ASP A 113 -12.50 -2.27 9.07
C ASP A 113 -13.40 -2.43 7.85
N GLN A 114 -14.39 -3.32 7.92
CA GLN A 114 -15.35 -3.53 6.84
C GLN A 114 -16.18 -2.27 6.58
N ASN A 115 -16.70 -1.63 7.63
CA ASN A 115 -17.53 -0.43 7.47
C ASN A 115 -16.70 0.78 6.98
N VAL A 116 -15.47 0.95 7.46
CA VAL A 116 -14.57 2.02 7.00
C VAL A 116 -14.19 1.81 5.54
N SER A 117 -13.80 0.59 5.16
CA SER A 117 -13.47 0.26 3.77
C SER A 117 -14.68 0.45 2.85
N ALA A 118 -15.85 -0.01 3.26
CA ALA A 118 -17.08 0.13 2.48
C ALA A 118 -17.52 1.60 2.37
N ALA A 119 -17.39 2.40 3.44
CA ALA A 119 -17.70 3.83 3.39
C ALA A 119 -16.73 4.60 2.47
N LEU A 120 -15.45 4.21 2.43
CA LEU A 120 -14.47 4.83 1.55
C LEU A 120 -14.74 4.50 0.07
N VAL A 121 -15.12 3.26 -0.23
CA VAL A 121 -15.54 2.84 -1.58
C VAL A 121 -16.83 3.54 -1.99
N ASN A 122 -17.82 3.61 -1.10
CA ASN A 122 -19.11 4.26 -1.33
C ASN A 122 -19.09 5.77 -1.04
N SER A 123 -17.91 6.39 -1.04
CA SER A 123 -17.79 7.85 -0.92
C SER A 123 -18.56 8.52 -2.07
N PRO A 124 -19.35 9.58 -1.81
CA PRO A 124 -20.06 10.31 -2.85
C PRO A 124 -19.15 10.81 -3.99
N GLN A 125 -17.87 11.01 -3.72
CA GLN A 125 -16.85 11.39 -4.69
C GLN A 125 -16.64 10.33 -5.80
N ASN A 126 -16.87 9.06 -5.49
CA ASN A 126 -16.72 7.97 -6.44
C ASN A 126 -17.95 7.81 -7.36
N LYS A 127 -19.04 8.57 -7.13
CA LYS A 127 -20.26 8.57 -7.95
C LYS A 127 -20.77 7.18 -8.35
N LEU A 128 -20.75 6.24 -7.39
CA LEU A 128 -21.26 4.89 -7.61
C LEU A 128 -22.78 4.92 -7.86
N VAL A 129 -23.24 4.09 -8.78
CA VAL A 129 -24.64 4.04 -9.23
C VAL A 129 -25.43 3.03 -8.41
N LYS A 130 -24.82 1.90 -8.03
CA LYS A 130 -25.48 0.90 -7.20
C LYS A 130 -25.38 1.28 -5.72
N GLY A 131 -26.48 1.07 -4.99
CA GLY A 131 -26.54 1.35 -3.55
C GLY A 131 -25.62 0.43 -2.73
N PRO A 132 -25.18 0.90 -1.55
CA PRO A 132 -24.29 0.13 -0.69
C PRO A 132 -25.01 -1.03 0.02
N ALA A 133 -24.33 -2.15 0.23
CA ALA A 133 -24.87 -3.35 0.86
C ALA A 133 -24.11 -3.76 2.13
N TYR A 134 -23.90 -2.81 3.06
CA TYR A 134 -23.07 -2.99 4.26
C TYR A 134 -23.38 -4.25 5.09
N HIS A 135 -24.68 -4.54 5.32
CA HIS A 135 -25.10 -5.69 6.12
C HIS A 135 -24.83 -7.03 5.42
N TRP A 136 -25.03 -7.08 4.11
CA TRP A 136 -24.82 -8.29 3.33
C TRP A 136 -23.33 -8.64 3.28
N ASP A 137 -22.49 -7.62 3.08
CA ASP A 137 -21.04 -7.79 3.04
C ASP A 137 -20.51 -8.31 4.38
N LEU A 138 -20.99 -7.78 5.50
CA LEU A 138 -20.60 -8.24 6.83
C LEU A 138 -21.03 -9.70 7.10
N MET A 139 -22.25 -10.07 6.70
CA MET A 139 -22.73 -11.45 6.83
C MET A 139 -21.86 -12.42 6.03
N LEU A 140 -21.52 -12.05 4.78
CA LEU A 140 -20.74 -12.89 3.87
C LEU A 140 -19.30 -13.08 4.39
N VAL A 141 -18.66 -12.01 4.88
CA VAL A 141 -17.34 -12.09 5.53
C VAL A 141 -17.38 -12.99 6.77
N GLY A 142 -18.44 -12.93 7.57
CA GLY A 142 -18.62 -13.81 8.72
C GLY A 142 -18.72 -15.29 8.34
N ILE A 143 -19.48 -15.62 7.29
CA ILE A 143 -19.62 -16.99 6.78
C ILE A 143 -18.27 -17.52 6.26
N ILE A 144 -17.56 -16.71 5.46
CA ILE A 144 -16.24 -17.08 4.91
C ILE A 144 -15.25 -17.33 6.06
N ASN A 145 -15.15 -16.43 7.03
CA ASN A 145 -14.21 -16.58 8.14
C ASN A 145 -14.55 -17.74 9.07
N THR A 146 -15.84 -18.07 9.22
CA THR A 146 -16.27 -19.27 9.95
C THR A 146 -15.73 -20.53 9.25
N PHE A 147 -15.86 -20.60 7.93
CA PHE A 147 -15.31 -21.70 7.15
C PHE A 147 -13.78 -21.76 7.26
N LEU A 148 -13.08 -20.63 7.06
CA LEU A 148 -11.62 -20.57 7.17
C LEU A 148 -11.11 -21.00 8.56
N SER A 149 -11.84 -20.66 9.63
CA SER A 149 -11.52 -21.05 11.00
C SER A 149 -11.56 -22.57 11.22
N ILE A 150 -12.51 -23.28 10.59
CA ILE A 150 -12.66 -24.74 10.73
C ILE A 150 -11.45 -25.46 10.11
N PHE A 151 -10.93 -24.93 9.00
CA PHE A 151 -9.80 -25.50 8.24
C PHE A 151 -8.43 -24.95 8.64
N ASN A 152 -8.32 -24.18 9.75
CA ASN A 152 -7.10 -23.49 10.17
C ASN A 152 -6.46 -22.59 9.10
N LEU A 153 -7.28 -22.02 8.22
CA LEU A 153 -6.83 -21.07 7.21
C LEU A 153 -6.83 -19.65 7.79
N PRO A 154 -5.91 -18.78 7.32
CA PRO A 154 -5.87 -17.39 7.76
C PRO A 154 -7.17 -16.68 7.38
N TRP A 155 -7.64 -15.81 8.26
CA TRP A 155 -8.89 -15.07 8.06
C TRP A 155 -8.71 -13.97 7.01
N VAL A 156 -9.80 -13.67 6.32
CA VAL A 156 -9.86 -12.63 5.28
C VAL A 156 -10.65 -11.44 5.83
N HIS A 157 -10.13 -10.24 5.62
CA HIS A 157 -10.78 -8.98 6.01
C HIS A 157 -10.74 -7.98 4.85
N ALA A 158 -11.47 -6.86 4.99
CA ALA A 158 -11.52 -5.80 3.99
C ALA A 158 -10.13 -5.19 3.75
N ALA A 159 -9.75 -5.04 2.47
CA ALA A 159 -8.47 -4.44 2.10
C ALA A 159 -8.63 -2.92 1.89
N LEU A 160 -8.24 -2.14 2.90
CA LEU A 160 -8.44 -0.69 2.96
C LEU A 160 -7.83 0.11 1.79
N PRO A 161 -6.57 -0.10 1.36
CA PRO A 161 -6.04 0.61 0.21
C PRO A 161 -6.46 -0.03 -1.12
N HIS A 162 -6.60 -1.36 -1.16
CA HIS A 162 -6.85 -2.08 -2.40
C HIS A 162 -8.27 -1.82 -2.95
N SER A 163 -9.29 -1.80 -2.09
CA SER A 163 -10.69 -1.61 -2.48
C SER A 163 -10.96 -0.26 -3.17
N PRO A 164 -10.58 0.91 -2.58
CA PRO A 164 -10.77 2.19 -3.25
C PRO A 164 -9.85 2.35 -4.47
N MET A 165 -8.66 1.74 -4.48
CA MET A 165 -7.78 1.79 -5.65
C MET A 165 -8.33 0.99 -6.82
N HIS A 166 -8.95 -0.15 -6.56
CA HIS A 166 -9.64 -0.93 -7.58
C HIS A 166 -10.81 -0.13 -8.19
N VAL A 167 -11.54 0.61 -7.36
CA VAL A 167 -12.62 1.52 -7.81
C VAL A 167 -12.04 2.66 -8.65
N LYS A 168 -10.96 3.31 -8.20
CA LYS A 168 -10.27 4.37 -8.96
C LYS A 168 -9.69 3.85 -10.28
N ALA A 169 -9.21 2.62 -10.35
CA ALA A 169 -8.71 2.00 -11.58
C ALA A 169 -9.81 1.72 -12.61
N LEU A 170 -11.07 1.66 -12.18
CA LEU A 170 -12.26 1.48 -13.02
C LEU A 170 -13.02 2.81 -13.24
N ALA A 171 -12.49 3.91 -12.72
CA ALA A 171 -13.07 5.24 -12.83
C ALA A 171 -12.61 5.92 -14.12
N ASP A 172 -13.57 6.45 -14.87
CA ASP A 172 -13.31 7.38 -15.95
C ASP A 172 -13.19 8.78 -15.32
N VAL A 173 -11.99 9.36 -15.43
CA VAL A 173 -11.63 10.66 -14.84
C VAL A 173 -11.65 11.71 -15.94
N GLU A 174 -12.40 12.79 -15.74
CA GLU A 174 -12.40 13.95 -16.64
C GLU A 174 -11.69 15.14 -16.00
N GLN A 175 -10.96 15.88 -16.84
CA GLN A 175 -10.29 17.10 -16.47
C GLN A 175 -11.24 18.29 -16.62
N HIS A 176 -11.77 18.78 -15.50
CA HIS A 176 -12.51 20.02 -15.49
C HIS A 176 -11.56 21.18 -15.25
N VAL A 177 -11.42 22.05 -16.25
CA VAL A 177 -10.70 23.31 -16.11
C VAL A 177 -11.64 24.30 -15.44
N THR A 178 -11.32 24.68 -14.20
CA THR A 178 -12.07 25.72 -13.50
C THR A 178 -11.83 27.07 -14.19
N ASN A 179 -12.79 28.01 -14.09
CA ASN A 179 -12.69 29.38 -14.63
C ASN A 179 -11.44 30.19 -14.16
N VAL A 180 -10.66 29.64 -13.23
CA VAL A 180 -9.42 30.22 -12.67
C VAL A 180 -8.15 29.55 -13.25
N GLY A 181 -8.28 28.68 -14.26
CA GLY A 181 -7.16 27.99 -14.92
C GLY A 181 -6.62 26.77 -14.17
N THR A 182 -7.21 26.42 -13.03
CA THR A 182 -6.84 25.20 -12.28
C THR A 182 -7.56 23.99 -12.86
N VAL A 183 -6.79 22.98 -13.29
CA VAL A 183 -7.29 21.68 -13.75
C VAL A 183 -7.62 20.83 -12.52
N HIS A 184 -8.86 20.37 -12.40
CA HIS A 184 -9.25 19.41 -11.37
C HIS A 184 -9.77 18.13 -12.03
N ASP A 185 -9.19 17.01 -11.63
CA ASP A 185 -9.57 15.68 -12.07
C ASP A 185 -10.81 15.26 -11.26
N GLU A 186 -11.97 15.19 -11.88
CA GLU A 186 -13.20 14.70 -11.24
C GLU A 186 -13.55 13.33 -11.81
N ILE A 187 -13.90 12.39 -10.93
CA ILE A 187 -14.42 11.10 -11.34
C ILE A 187 -15.83 11.34 -11.90
N VAL A 188 -16.04 11.00 -13.18
CA VAL A 188 -17.34 11.22 -13.85
C VAL A 188 -18.21 9.99 -13.74
N ASN A 189 -17.63 8.82 -14.00
CA ASN A 189 -18.34 7.55 -13.91
C ASN A 189 -17.39 6.43 -13.50
N VAL A 190 -17.92 5.43 -12.79
CA VAL A 190 -17.16 4.24 -12.40
C VAL A 190 -17.80 3.00 -13.00
N ARG A 191 -16.98 2.18 -13.66
CA ARG A 191 -17.44 0.91 -14.25
C ARG A 191 -17.57 -0.17 -13.17
N GLU A 192 -18.77 -0.31 -12.64
CA GLU A 192 -19.07 -1.34 -11.64
C GLU A 192 -19.17 -2.75 -12.26
N THR A 193 -18.09 -3.51 -12.17
CA THR A 193 -17.98 -4.85 -12.77
C THR A 193 -17.79 -5.93 -11.69
N ARG A 194 -18.47 -7.07 -11.84
CA ARG A 194 -18.25 -8.26 -11.00
C ARG A 194 -17.09 -9.13 -11.50
N LEU A 195 -16.81 -9.04 -12.81
CA LEU A 195 -15.85 -9.90 -13.49
C LEU A 195 -14.40 -9.62 -13.05
N THR A 196 -14.03 -8.36 -12.85
CA THR A 196 -12.68 -7.95 -12.45
C THR A 196 -12.27 -8.54 -11.11
N GLY A 197 -13.18 -8.52 -10.12
CA GLY A 197 -12.98 -9.15 -8.82
C GLY A 197 -12.84 -10.66 -8.92
N ILE A 198 -13.74 -11.35 -9.64
CA ILE A 198 -13.68 -12.81 -9.83
C ILE A 198 -12.39 -13.20 -10.55
N LEU A 199 -12.06 -12.52 -11.64
CA LEU A 199 -10.86 -12.78 -12.43
C LEU A 199 -9.59 -12.59 -11.58
N SER A 200 -9.54 -11.55 -10.75
CA SER A 200 -8.40 -11.32 -9.86
C SER A 200 -8.20 -12.47 -8.88
N HIS A 201 -9.26 -12.97 -8.25
CA HIS A 201 -9.17 -14.11 -7.32
C HIS A 201 -8.81 -15.43 -8.04
N VAL A 202 -9.34 -15.64 -9.25
CA VAL A 202 -8.97 -16.78 -10.10
C VAL A 202 -7.48 -16.71 -10.50
N LEU A 203 -6.98 -15.53 -10.87
CA LEU A 203 -5.57 -15.32 -11.20
C LEU A 203 -4.66 -15.48 -9.98
N ILE A 204 -5.10 -15.06 -8.78
CA ILE A 204 -4.38 -15.34 -7.53
C ILE A 204 -4.29 -16.86 -7.31
N GLY A 205 -5.38 -17.61 -7.52
CA GLY A 205 -5.35 -19.07 -7.45
C GLY A 205 -4.43 -19.70 -8.49
N LEU A 206 -4.49 -19.22 -9.73
CA LEU A 206 -3.66 -19.70 -10.84
C LEU A 206 -2.17 -19.38 -10.64
N SER A 207 -1.85 -18.30 -9.92
CA SER A 207 -0.47 -17.89 -9.64
C SER A 207 0.34 -18.96 -8.91
N LEU A 208 -0.32 -19.86 -8.16
CA LEU A 208 0.32 -21.00 -7.50
C LEU A 208 0.98 -21.96 -8.50
N LEU A 209 0.43 -22.10 -9.72
CA LEU A 209 1.04 -22.93 -10.77
C LEU A 209 2.29 -22.29 -11.36
N PHE A 210 2.38 -20.96 -11.30
CA PHE A 210 3.47 -20.17 -11.86
C PHE A 210 4.47 -19.70 -10.80
N VAL A 211 4.48 -20.32 -9.60
CA VAL A 211 5.36 -19.90 -8.49
C VAL A 211 6.85 -19.88 -8.88
N ASN A 212 7.26 -20.82 -9.73
CA ASN A 212 8.63 -20.94 -10.28
C ASN A 212 9.02 -19.77 -11.19
N VAL A 213 8.05 -19.05 -11.74
CA VAL A 213 8.26 -17.83 -12.55
C VAL A 213 8.13 -16.59 -11.67
N LEU A 214 7.20 -16.59 -10.71
CA LEU A 214 6.98 -15.47 -9.79
C LEU A 214 8.18 -15.20 -8.87
N GLN A 215 9.00 -16.21 -8.55
CA GLN A 215 10.23 -16.03 -7.75
C GLN A 215 11.28 -15.11 -8.41
N TYR A 216 11.16 -14.83 -9.71
CA TYR A 216 12.04 -13.87 -10.39
C TYR A 216 11.68 -12.41 -10.12
N VAL A 217 10.54 -12.14 -9.49
CA VAL A 217 10.14 -10.78 -9.12
C VAL A 217 10.87 -10.37 -7.83
N PRO A 218 11.80 -9.39 -7.89
CA PRO A 218 12.55 -8.98 -6.71
C PRO A 218 11.67 -8.23 -5.71
N ILE A 219 11.78 -8.59 -4.43
CA ILE A 219 11.00 -7.99 -3.32
C ILE A 219 11.11 -6.45 -3.29
N PRO A 220 12.26 -5.80 -3.58
CA PRO A 220 12.35 -4.34 -3.61
C PRO A 220 11.43 -3.65 -4.63
N VAL A 221 11.07 -4.32 -5.74
CA VAL A 221 10.09 -3.78 -6.70
C VAL A 221 8.70 -3.75 -6.08
N LEU A 222 8.32 -4.80 -5.34
CA LEU A 222 7.06 -4.82 -4.60
C LEU A 222 7.03 -3.76 -3.50
N GLN A 223 8.14 -3.53 -2.80
CA GLN A 223 8.25 -2.44 -1.82
C GLN A 223 8.10 -1.06 -2.47
N GLY A 224 8.70 -0.84 -3.65
CA GLY A 224 8.51 0.38 -4.43
C GLY A 224 7.04 0.57 -4.85
N LEU A 225 6.37 -0.51 -5.26
CA LEU A 225 4.93 -0.49 -5.53
C LEU A 225 4.15 -0.10 -4.28
N PHE A 226 4.38 -0.74 -3.13
CA PHE A 226 3.69 -0.40 -1.87
C PHE A 226 3.92 1.06 -1.45
N LEU A 227 5.13 1.60 -1.64
CA LEU A 227 5.42 3.01 -1.39
C LEU A 227 4.61 3.93 -2.32
N TYR A 228 4.55 3.59 -3.61
CA TYR A 228 3.72 4.33 -4.57
C TYR A 228 2.23 4.30 -4.20
N LEU A 229 1.70 3.11 -3.84
CA LEU A 229 0.31 2.98 -3.37
C LEU A 229 0.06 3.84 -2.12
N GLY A 230 1.02 3.86 -1.18
CA GLY A 230 0.99 4.71 0.01
C GLY A 230 0.94 6.20 -0.33
N LEU A 231 1.85 6.68 -1.19
CA LEU A 231 1.89 8.09 -1.60
C LEU A 231 0.68 8.50 -2.42
N SER A 232 0.22 7.65 -3.34
CA SER A 232 -0.98 7.89 -4.15
C SER A 232 -2.24 7.96 -3.30
N SER A 233 -2.26 7.37 -2.09
CA SER A 233 -3.40 7.44 -1.18
C SER A 233 -3.59 8.81 -0.53
N PHE A 234 -2.56 9.68 -0.53
CA PHE A 234 -2.67 11.06 -0.06
C PHE A 234 -3.42 11.96 -1.05
N SER A 235 -3.35 11.63 -2.34
CA SER A 235 -4.04 12.39 -3.39
C SER A 235 -5.57 12.20 -3.31
N GLY A 236 -6.28 13.31 -3.12
CA GLY A 236 -7.74 13.35 -2.93
C GLY A 236 -8.20 13.14 -1.48
N ASN A 237 -7.27 13.10 -0.51
CA ASN A 237 -7.63 13.05 0.90
C ASN A 237 -7.83 14.46 1.48
N GLN A 238 -9.06 14.81 1.85
CA GLN A 238 -9.40 16.13 2.40
C GLN A 238 -8.60 16.51 3.65
N LEU A 239 -8.24 15.55 4.50
CA LEU A 239 -7.42 15.81 5.68
C LEU A 239 -6.00 16.21 5.27
N PHE A 240 -5.43 15.53 4.27
CA PHE A 240 -4.10 15.84 3.74
C PHE A 240 -4.07 17.21 3.07
N ASP A 241 -5.08 17.54 2.27
CA ASP A 241 -5.22 18.87 1.66
C ASP A 241 -5.28 19.97 2.73
N ARG A 242 -6.02 19.74 3.83
CA ARG A 242 -6.09 20.68 4.96
C ARG A 242 -4.79 20.79 5.74
N MET A 243 -4.06 19.68 5.91
CA MET A 243 -2.72 19.72 6.50
C MET A 243 -1.76 20.55 5.65
N MET A 244 -1.82 20.41 4.32
CA MET A 244 -1.02 21.23 3.40
C MET A 244 -1.36 22.72 3.52
N LEU A 245 -2.63 23.08 3.72
CA LEU A 245 -3.03 24.47 3.96
C LEU A 245 -2.38 25.12 5.20
N ILE A 246 -1.90 24.35 6.18
CA ILE A 246 -1.15 24.90 7.32
C ILE A 246 0.21 25.46 6.88
N PHE A 247 0.82 24.85 5.85
CA PHE A 247 2.13 25.23 5.32
C PHE A 247 2.05 26.20 4.14
N THR A 248 0.89 26.31 3.49
CA THR A 248 0.67 27.22 2.36
C THR A 248 0.47 28.66 2.84
N GLU A 249 1.04 29.63 2.13
CA GLU A 249 0.79 31.05 2.39
C GLU A 249 -0.65 31.44 2.03
N GLY A 250 -1.29 32.29 2.84
CA GLY A 250 -2.69 32.69 2.66
C GLY A 250 -3.01 33.37 1.33
N SER A 251 -2.01 33.94 0.65
CA SER A 251 -2.12 34.54 -0.69
C SER A 251 -2.28 33.49 -1.81
N SER A 252 -1.80 32.27 -1.59
CA SER A 252 -1.77 31.18 -2.58
C SER A 252 -2.86 30.13 -2.33
N TYR A 253 -3.85 30.44 -1.50
CA TYR A 253 -4.93 29.51 -1.21
C TYR A 253 -5.74 29.21 -2.48
N PRO A 254 -5.91 27.93 -2.86
CA PRO A 254 -6.74 27.59 -4.01
C PRO A 254 -8.18 28.07 -3.73
N PRO A 255 -8.90 28.55 -4.76
CA PRO A 255 -10.27 29.07 -4.62
C PRO A 255 -11.30 27.94 -4.44
N ASN A 256 -11.08 27.07 -3.47
CA ASN A 256 -11.95 25.95 -3.13
C ASN A 256 -13.14 26.43 -2.27
N HIS A 257 -14.28 25.73 -2.37
CA HIS A 257 -15.53 26.06 -1.68
C HIS A 257 -15.39 26.24 -0.16
N TYR A 258 -14.50 25.45 0.48
CA TYR A 258 -14.27 25.43 1.93
C TYR A 258 -13.53 26.66 2.45
N VAL A 259 -12.52 27.11 1.71
CA VAL A 259 -11.62 28.20 2.11
C VAL A 259 -12.33 29.54 2.12
N ARG A 260 -13.33 29.72 1.25
CA ARG A 260 -14.08 30.98 1.12
C ARG A 260 -15.17 31.15 2.19
N LYS A 261 -15.61 30.06 2.83
CA LYS A 261 -16.78 30.05 3.74
C LYS A 261 -16.44 29.95 5.22
N VAL A 262 -15.23 29.49 5.58
CA VAL A 262 -14.83 29.22 6.97
C VAL A 262 -13.66 30.15 7.37
N PRO A 263 -13.68 30.78 8.56
CA PRO A 263 -12.54 31.56 9.04
C PRO A 263 -11.30 30.67 9.26
N GLN A 264 -10.13 31.16 8.83
CA GLN A 264 -8.88 30.39 8.80
C GLN A 264 -8.49 29.79 10.17
N ARG A 265 -8.66 30.54 11.26
CA ARG A 265 -8.34 30.06 12.62
C ARG A 265 -9.14 28.82 13.01
N THR A 266 -10.42 28.79 12.63
CA THR A 266 -11.30 27.64 12.90
C THR A 266 -10.91 26.44 12.05
N LEU A 267 -10.50 26.65 10.80
CA LEU A 267 -9.99 25.60 9.92
C LEU A 267 -8.70 24.98 10.45
N HIS A 268 -7.73 25.79 10.90
CA HIS A 268 -6.48 25.28 11.46
C HIS A 268 -6.69 24.59 12.81
N MET A 269 -7.55 25.12 13.69
CA MET A 269 -7.92 24.46 14.96
C MET A 269 -8.56 23.09 14.72
N PHE A 270 -9.45 22.99 13.73
CA PHE A 270 -10.06 21.73 13.33
C PHE A 270 -9.02 20.73 12.81
N THR A 271 -8.15 21.19 11.91
CA THR A 271 -7.11 20.35 11.31
C THR A 271 -6.10 19.87 12.36
N LEU A 272 -5.69 20.72 13.30
CA LEU A 272 -4.84 20.34 14.43
C LEU A 272 -5.51 19.29 15.32
N CYS A 273 -6.82 19.42 15.57
CA CYS A 273 -7.56 18.41 16.32
C CYS A 273 -7.56 17.06 15.59
N GLN A 274 -7.78 17.04 14.27
CA GLN A 274 -7.73 15.82 13.45
C GLN A 274 -6.33 15.20 13.44
N VAL A 275 -5.27 16.02 13.32
CA VAL A 275 -3.88 15.55 13.38
C VAL A 275 -3.55 14.97 14.76
N ALA A 276 -4.05 15.57 15.84
CA ALA A 276 -3.88 15.03 17.19
C ALA A 276 -4.59 13.68 17.34
N GLN A 277 -5.82 13.54 16.82
CA GLN A 277 -6.55 12.26 16.81
C GLN A 277 -5.81 11.19 15.99
N LEU A 278 -5.32 11.56 14.80
CA LEU A 278 -4.50 10.68 13.97
C LEU A 278 -3.21 10.26 14.70
N GLY A 279 -2.55 11.19 15.40
CA GLY A 279 -1.37 10.91 16.21
C GLY A 279 -1.64 9.90 17.32
N VAL A 280 -2.77 10.01 18.03
CA VAL A 280 -3.19 9.02 19.03
C VAL A 280 -3.35 7.64 18.38
N VAL A 281 -4.10 7.55 17.28
CA VAL A 281 -4.31 6.29 16.55
C VAL A 281 -2.98 5.70 16.05
N ALA A 282 -2.10 6.54 15.53
CA ALA A 282 -0.77 6.14 15.05
C ALA A 282 0.08 5.56 16.18
N ILE A 283 0.10 6.20 17.36
CA ILE A 283 0.84 5.69 18.52
C ILE A 283 0.35 4.29 18.89
N PHE A 284 -0.97 4.07 18.98
CA PHE A 284 -1.50 2.73 19.28
C PHE A 284 -1.25 1.71 18.16
N GLY A 285 -1.21 2.14 16.90
CA GLY A 285 -1.00 1.27 15.74
C GLY A 285 0.46 0.84 15.52
N PHE A 286 1.42 1.74 15.78
CA PHE A 286 2.86 1.48 15.57
C PHE A 286 3.54 0.77 16.74
N VAL A 287 2.86 0.61 17.87
CA VAL A 287 3.44 -0.15 18.99
C VAL A 287 3.42 -1.65 18.65
N ASP A 288 4.57 -2.30 18.81
CA ASP A 288 4.76 -3.73 18.48
C ASP A 288 4.10 -4.71 19.47
N LEU A 289 3.28 -4.21 20.40
CA LEU A 289 2.54 -5.04 21.35
C LEU A 289 1.25 -5.58 20.72
N TYR A 290 1.21 -6.90 20.53
CA TYR A 290 0.07 -7.61 19.96
C TYR A 290 -1.26 -7.35 20.71
N TYR A 291 -1.23 -7.23 22.04
CA TYR A 291 -2.41 -6.89 22.83
C TYR A 291 -2.94 -5.47 22.54
N LEU A 292 -2.06 -4.50 22.29
CA LEU A 292 -2.49 -3.12 21.98
C LEU A 292 -3.13 -3.04 20.60
N LYS A 293 -2.63 -3.80 19.62
CA LYS A 293 -3.23 -3.92 18.29
C LYS A 293 -4.67 -4.44 18.34
N MET A 294 -5.00 -5.30 19.31
CA MET A 294 -6.36 -5.82 19.48
C MET A 294 -7.34 -4.78 20.08
N ILE A 295 -6.82 -3.77 20.80
CA ILE A 295 -7.62 -2.67 21.39
C ILE A 295 -7.83 -1.52 20.38
N PHE A 296 -7.05 -1.48 19.30
CA PHE A 296 -7.12 -0.47 18.24
C PHE A 296 -8.55 -0.10 17.75
N PRO A 297 -9.47 -1.06 17.48
CA PRO A 297 -10.83 -0.71 17.04
C PRO A 297 -11.62 0.04 18.11
N VAL A 298 -11.41 -0.32 19.38
CA VAL A 298 -12.07 0.33 20.51
C VAL A 298 -11.59 1.78 20.62
N VAL A 299 -10.30 2.03 20.36
CA VAL A 299 -9.75 3.40 20.30
C VAL A 299 -10.41 4.20 19.17
N ILE A 300 -10.54 3.64 17.97
CA ILE A 300 -11.24 4.30 16.85
C ILE A 300 -12.70 4.60 17.21
N LEU A 301 -13.41 3.64 17.79
CA LEU A 301 -14.79 3.82 18.23
C LEU A 301 -14.91 4.90 19.32
N LEU A 302 -13.92 5.03 20.20
CA LEU A 302 -13.90 6.07 21.25
C LEU A 302 -13.63 7.48 20.69
N LEU A 303 -13.00 7.60 19.51
CA LEU A 303 -12.78 8.88 18.83
C LEU A 303 -14.06 9.42 18.17
N LEU A 304 -15.01 8.56 17.79
CA LEU A 304 -16.31 8.97 17.23
C LEU A 304 -17.13 9.88 18.14
N PRO A 305 -17.38 9.56 19.44
CA PRO A 305 -18.11 10.45 20.34
C PRO A 305 -17.34 11.74 20.65
N ILE A 306 -16.00 11.73 20.62
CA ILE A 306 -15.19 12.95 20.71
C ILE A 306 -15.57 13.89 19.55
N ARG A 307 -15.64 13.38 18.32
CA ARG A 307 -16.12 14.17 17.18
C ARG A 307 -17.57 14.63 17.35
N HIS A 308 -18.49 13.75 17.76
CA HIS A 308 -19.92 14.11 17.78
C HIS A 308 -20.34 14.98 18.98
N LYS A 309 -19.65 14.91 20.13
CA LYS A 309 -20.01 15.66 21.35
C LYS A 309 -19.08 16.83 21.66
N ILE A 310 -17.79 16.74 21.34
CA ILE A 310 -16.79 17.75 21.71
C ILE A 310 -16.61 18.76 20.58
N MET A 311 -16.48 18.29 19.33
CA MET A 311 -16.30 19.16 18.15
C MET A 311 -17.41 20.23 17.98
N PRO A 312 -18.72 19.91 18.08
CA PRO A 312 -19.78 20.92 17.93
C PRO A 312 -19.93 21.89 19.12
N LYS A 313 -19.19 21.66 20.22
CA LYS A 313 -19.10 22.62 21.33
C LYS A 313 -17.99 23.65 21.12
N ILE A 314 -16.97 23.30 20.34
CA ILE A 314 -15.78 24.14 20.09
C ILE A 314 -15.96 24.95 18.79
N ILE A 315 -16.64 24.39 17.79
CA ILE A 315 -16.82 24.99 16.46
C ILE A 315 -18.30 25.13 16.14
N GLU A 316 -18.68 26.27 15.56
CA GLU A 316 -20.07 26.52 15.14
C GLU A 316 -20.52 25.48 14.11
N LYS A 317 -21.73 24.92 14.30
CA LYS A 317 -22.29 23.83 13.48
C LYS A 317 -22.33 24.17 11.98
N LYS A 318 -22.47 25.44 11.64
CA LYS A 318 -22.46 25.95 10.26
C LYS A 318 -21.11 25.69 9.57
N TYR A 319 -19.99 25.92 10.26
CA TYR A 319 -18.66 25.69 9.70
C TYR A 319 -18.32 24.20 9.63
N LEU A 320 -18.79 23.40 10.59
CA LEU A 320 -18.66 21.95 10.57
C LEU A 320 -19.36 21.31 9.37
N ALA A 321 -20.60 21.73 9.07
CA ALA A 321 -21.33 21.21 7.91
C ALA A 321 -20.65 21.55 6.59
N VAL A 322 -20.00 22.71 6.50
CA VAL A 322 -19.20 23.08 5.33
C VAL A 322 -17.89 22.29 5.28
N LEU A 323 -17.25 21.97 6.41
CA LEU A 323 -16.01 21.19 6.44
C LEU A 323 -16.22 19.69 6.21
N ASP A 324 -17.43 19.16 6.33
CA ASP A 324 -17.72 17.73 6.16
C ASP A 324 -18.45 17.41 4.83
N SER A 325 -18.90 18.42 4.08
CA SER A 325 -19.49 18.26 2.73
C SER A 325 -18.42 17.88 1.71
#